data_AF-A0A8X6U6M8-F1
#
_entry.id   AF-A0A8X6U6M8-F1
#
_cell.length_a   1.000
_cell.length_b   1.000
_cell.length_c   1.000
_cell.angle_alpha   90.00
_cell.angle_beta   90.00
_cell.angle_gamma   90.00
#
_symmetry.space_group_name_H-M   'P 1'
#
loop_
_entity.id
_entity.type
_entity.pdbx_description
1 polymer ?
#
loop_
_entity_poly.entity_id
_entity_poly.type
_entity_poly.pdbx_seq_one_letter_code
_entity_poly.pdbx_strand_id
1 'polypeptide(L)'
;MLIATQLQLQQSTYLRLDWLECCYKLRLGEIFLLTFQVLLGSATSEIGQTYRFSSKTLADWRQFINIVILDYIENNFEKIGGTGRIVEVDESKFGKRKYHQGHPVEEQWVFRGGERGSVFLVAAHDRSRKILLTTIQE
;
A
#
# COMPACT_ATOMS: atom_id res chain seq x y z
N MET A 1 23.96 -3.63 -2.86
CA MET A 1 22.85 -3.54 -1.89
C MET A 1 21.50 -3.38 -2.59
N LEU A 2 21.35 -2.47 -3.58
CA LEU A 2 20.11 -2.30 -4.38
C LEU A 2 19.64 -3.56 -5.13
N ILE A 3 20.55 -4.37 -5.69
CA ILE A 3 20.20 -5.56 -6.49
C ILE A 3 19.61 -6.70 -5.64
N ALA A 4 20.07 -6.85 -4.39
CA ALA A 4 19.58 -7.90 -3.49
C ALA A 4 18.14 -7.61 -3.03
N THR A 5 17.83 -6.33 -2.78
CA THR A 5 16.47 -5.88 -2.42
C THR A 5 15.51 -6.05 -3.60
N GLN A 6 15.91 -5.72 -4.82
CA GLN A 6 15.10 -5.95 -6.03
C GLN A 6 14.82 -7.42 -6.29
N LEU A 7 15.79 -8.33 -6.09
CA LEU A 7 15.59 -9.77 -6.26
C LEU A 7 14.70 -10.39 -5.16
N GLN A 8 14.83 -9.95 -3.91
CA GLN A 8 13.94 -10.39 -2.82
C GLN A 8 12.52 -9.82 -2.97
N LEU A 9 12.37 -8.60 -3.49
CA LEU A 9 11.07 -8.01 -3.80
C LEU A 9 10.43 -8.65 -5.02
N GLN A 10 11.18 -8.96 -6.09
CA GLN A 10 10.70 -9.76 -7.22
C GLN A 10 10.25 -11.15 -6.76
N GLN A 11 11.06 -11.88 -6.00
CA GLN A 11 10.64 -13.20 -5.49
C GLN A 11 9.41 -13.11 -4.57
N SER A 12 9.30 -12.07 -3.74
CA SER A 12 8.12 -11.82 -2.88
C SER A 12 6.87 -11.44 -3.67
N THR A 13 7.00 -10.69 -4.77
CA THR A 13 5.88 -10.35 -5.67
C THR A 13 5.44 -11.54 -6.51
N TYR A 14 6.38 -12.31 -7.08
CA TYR A 14 6.09 -13.55 -7.82
C TYR A 14 5.37 -14.59 -6.93
N LEU A 15 5.87 -14.87 -5.73
CA LEU A 15 5.23 -15.80 -4.79
C LEU A 15 3.82 -15.34 -4.35
N ARG A 16 3.53 -14.04 -4.43
CA ARG A 16 2.27 -13.44 -3.98
C ARG A 16 1.25 -13.34 -5.12
N LEU A 17 1.71 -13.18 -6.36
CA LEU A 17 0.89 -13.30 -7.58
C LEU A 17 0.43 -14.76 -7.79
N ASP A 18 1.34 -15.72 -7.63
CA ASP A 18 1.02 -17.16 -7.69
C ASP A 18 0.00 -17.57 -6.62
N TRP A 19 0.12 -17.03 -5.41
CA TRP A 19 -0.85 -17.27 -4.32
C TRP A 19 -2.26 -16.79 -4.67
N LEU A 20 -2.39 -15.65 -5.34
CA LEU A 20 -3.70 -15.10 -5.73
C LEU A 20 -4.33 -15.88 -6.89
N GLU A 21 -3.58 -16.19 -7.95
CA GLU A 21 -4.08 -17.03 -9.04
C GLU A 21 -4.59 -18.39 -8.54
N CYS A 22 -3.97 -18.94 -7.49
CA CYS A 22 -4.42 -20.17 -6.84
C CYS A 22 -5.64 -20.01 -5.91
N CYS A 23 -5.89 -18.81 -5.38
CA CYS A 23 -6.90 -18.59 -4.34
C CYS A 23 -8.26 -18.08 -4.85
N TYR A 24 -8.34 -17.48 -6.04
CA TYR A 24 -9.59 -16.90 -6.55
C TYR A 24 -10.15 -17.64 -7.78
N LYS A 25 -11.40 -18.10 -7.70
CA LYS A 25 -12.19 -18.61 -8.85
C LYS A 25 -13.14 -17.53 -9.38
N LEU A 26 -12.65 -16.29 -9.50
CA LEU A 26 -13.43 -15.17 -10.02
C LEU A 26 -13.46 -15.21 -11.54
N ARG A 27 -14.62 -14.92 -12.11
CA ARG A 27 -14.78 -14.69 -13.54
C ARG A 27 -14.21 -13.32 -13.90
N LEU A 28 -13.80 -13.17 -15.15
CA LEU A 28 -13.24 -11.91 -15.65
C LEU A 28 -14.14 -10.69 -15.39
N GLY A 29 -15.47 -10.84 -15.54
CA GLY A 29 -16.42 -9.76 -15.21
C GLY A 29 -16.45 -9.38 -13.74
N GLU A 30 -16.25 -10.35 -12.84
CA GLU A 30 -16.19 -10.11 -11.39
C GLU A 30 -14.88 -9.40 -11.01
N ILE A 31 -13.78 -9.74 -11.67
CA ILE A 31 -12.49 -9.05 -11.52
C ILE A 31 -12.63 -7.58 -11.88
N PHE A 32 -13.19 -7.26 -13.05
CA PHE A 32 -13.39 -5.86 -13.46
C PHE A 32 -14.31 -5.11 -12.51
N LEU A 33 -15.43 -5.74 -12.12
CA LEU A 33 -16.38 -5.16 -11.18
C LEU A 33 -15.73 -4.83 -9.84
N LEU A 34 -15.04 -5.80 -9.23
CA LEU A 34 -14.41 -5.62 -7.93
C LEU A 34 -13.30 -4.57 -7.97
N THR A 35 -12.46 -4.59 -9.01
CA THR A 35 -11.42 -3.57 -9.20
C THR A 35 -12.04 -2.18 -9.30
N PHE A 36 -13.06 -2.00 -10.14
CA PHE A 36 -13.74 -0.71 -10.29
C PHE A 36 -14.34 -0.21 -8.97
N GLN A 37 -15.03 -1.08 -8.22
CA GLN A 37 -15.63 -0.73 -6.93
C GLN A 37 -14.59 -0.38 -5.86
N VAL A 38 -13.45 -1.09 -5.85
CA VAL A 38 -12.34 -0.78 -4.92
C VAL A 38 -11.72 0.57 -5.26
N LEU A 39 -11.49 0.87 -6.54
CA LEU A 39 -10.94 2.15 -6.99
C LEU A 39 -11.87 3.33 -6.73
N LEU A 40 -13.20 3.13 -6.77
CA LEU A 40 -14.18 4.13 -6.35
C LEU A 40 -14.21 4.37 -4.83
N GLY A 41 -13.52 3.54 -4.04
CA GLY A 41 -13.52 3.66 -2.58
C GLY A 41 -14.80 3.17 -1.91
N SER A 42 -15.64 2.41 -2.61
CA SER A 42 -16.88 1.83 -2.07
C SER A 42 -16.59 1.00 -0.82
N ALA A 43 -17.52 0.88 0.13
CA ALA A 43 -17.28 0.08 1.33
C ALA A 43 -17.32 -1.43 1.03
N THR A 44 -16.44 -2.23 1.64
CA THR A 44 -16.41 -3.70 1.45
C THR A 44 -17.73 -4.36 1.81
N SER A 45 -18.39 -3.88 2.87
CA SER A 45 -19.70 -4.38 3.30
C SER A 45 -20.79 -4.15 2.24
N GLU A 46 -20.77 -2.99 1.59
CA GLU A 46 -21.72 -2.63 0.54
C GLU A 46 -21.52 -3.50 -0.71
N ILE A 47 -20.27 -3.66 -1.16
CA ILE A 47 -19.94 -4.52 -2.31
C ILE A 47 -20.40 -5.96 -2.03
N GLY A 48 -20.14 -6.48 -0.83
CA GLY A 48 -20.55 -7.83 -0.43
C GLY A 48 -22.05 -8.03 -0.42
N GLN A 49 -22.82 -7.06 0.07
CA GLN A 49 -24.28 -7.13 0.08
C GLN A 49 -24.88 -7.04 -1.33
N THR A 50 -24.41 -6.10 -2.14
CA THR A 50 -24.95 -5.84 -3.48
C THR A 50 -24.63 -6.96 -4.46
N TYR A 51 -23.38 -7.43 -4.48
CA TYR A 51 -22.90 -8.40 -5.47
C TYR A 51 -22.74 -9.82 -4.90
N ARG A 52 -23.09 -10.03 -3.63
CA ARG A 52 -23.10 -11.33 -2.94
C ARG A 52 -21.72 -12.01 -2.86
N PHE A 53 -20.65 -11.23 -2.78
CA PHE A 53 -19.31 -11.77 -2.50
C PHE A 53 -19.11 -12.07 -1.02
N SER A 54 -18.34 -13.10 -0.72
CA SER A 54 -17.95 -13.39 0.66
C SER A 54 -16.98 -12.33 1.19
N SER A 55 -17.03 -12.07 2.50
CA SER A 55 -16.10 -11.12 3.15
C SER A 55 -14.64 -11.51 2.93
N LYS A 56 -14.35 -12.82 2.87
CA LYS A 56 -13.00 -13.34 2.60
C LYS A 56 -12.54 -12.94 1.20
N THR A 57 -13.34 -13.22 0.17
CA THR A 57 -13.02 -12.87 -1.21
C THR A 57 -12.74 -11.37 -1.37
N LEU A 58 -13.55 -10.53 -0.72
CA LEU A 58 -13.38 -9.08 -0.81
C LEU A 58 -12.15 -8.57 -0.07
N ALA A 59 -11.84 -9.14 1.10
CA ALA A 59 -10.63 -8.80 1.86
C ALA A 59 -9.37 -9.20 1.08
N ASP A 60 -9.35 -10.42 0.54
CA ASP A 60 -8.24 -10.94 -0.26
C ASP A 60 -8.04 -10.08 -1.52
N TRP A 61 -9.12 -9.75 -2.25
CA TRP A 61 -9.04 -8.91 -3.45
C TRP A 61 -8.58 -7.48 -3.16
N ARG A 62 -9.06 -6.85 -2.08
CA ARG A 62 -8.59 -5.52 -1.67
C ARG A 62 -7.12 -5.53 -1.30
N GLN A 63 -6.69 -6.56 -0.57
CA GLN A 63 -5.30 -6.70 -0.22
C GLN A 63 -4.44 -6.80 -1.48
N PHE A 64 -4.86 -7.58 -2.47
CA PHE A 64 -4.19 -7.66 -3.76
C PHE A 64 -4.06 -6.28 -4.45
N ILE A 65 -5.17 -5.57 -4.62
CA ILE A 65 -5.17 -4.25 -5.27
C ILE A 65 -4.23 -3.29 -4.53
N ASN A 66 -4.27 -3.28 -3.20
CA ASN A 66 -3.37 -2.44 -2.39
C ASN A 66 -1.89 -2.80 -2.60
N ILE A 67 -1.56 -4.09 -2.70
CA ILE A 67 -0.19 -4.53 -2.99
C ILE A 67 0.25 -4.02 -4.37
N VAL A 68 -0.60 -4.16 -5.39
CA VAL A 68 -0.28 -3.69 -6.75
C VAL A 68 -0.09 -2.17 -6.78
N ILE A 69 -0.94 -1.41 -6.09
CA ILE A 69 -0.80 0.05 -5.97
C ILE A 69 0.50 0.42 -5.25
N LEU A 70 0.84 -0.27 -4.15
CA LEU A 70 2.07 -0.02 -3.41
C LEU A 70 3.30 -0.29 -4.25
N ASP A 71 3.34 -1.43 -4.96
CA ASP A 71 4.43 -1.77 -5.86
C ASP A 71 4.59 -0.73 -6.99
N TYR A 72 3.46 -0.26 -7.55
CA TYR A 72 3.50 0.82 -8.54
C TYR A 72 4.09 2.11 -7.95
N ILE A 73 3.64 2.53 -6.75
CA ILE A 73 4.14 3.74 -6.10
C ILE A 73 5.64 3.60 -5.84
N GLU A 74 6.09 2.49 -5.23
CA GLU A 74 7.50 2.26 -4.88
C GLU A 74 8.43 2.27 -6.11
N ASN A 75 7.97 1.75 -7.25
CA ASN A 75 8.78 1.65 -8.46
C ASN A 75 8.71 2.89 -9.39
N ASN A 76 7.70 3.75 -9.23
CA ASN A 76 7.44 4.84 -10.16
C ASN A 76 7.39 6.24 -9.50
N PHE A 77 7.58 6.36 -8.18
CA PHE A 77 7.60 7.67 -7.55
C PHE A 77 8.88 8.44 -7.91
N GLU A 78 8.71 9.69 -8.34
CA GLU A 78 9.80 10.65 -8.42
C GLU A 78 9.93 11.37 -7.07
N LYS A 79 11.12 11.89 -6.76
CA LYS A 79 11.24 12.77 -5.59
C LYS A 79 10.33 13.98 -5.80
N ILE A 80 9.51 14.28 -4.81
CA ILE A 80 8.58 15.41 -4.81
C ILE A 80 9.16 16.59 -4.01
N GLY A 81 8.74 17.83 -4.29
CA GLY A 81 9.24 19.04 -3.64
C GLY A 81 10.12 19.93 -4.50
N GLY A 82 10.99 20.71 -3.85
CA GLY A 82 11.83 21.73 -4.48
C GLY A 82 11.29 23.16 -4.35
N THR A 83 12.11 24.13 -4.76
CA THR A 83 11.81 25.57 -4.60
C THR A 83 10.46 25.95 -5.22
N GLY A 84 9.57 26.52 -4.41
CA GLY A 84 8.24 26.97 -4.84
C GLY A 84 7.18 25.86 -4.97
N ARG A 85 7.51 24.61 -4.65
CA ARG A 85 6.53 23.52 -4.52
C ARG A 85 6.07 23.40 -3.05
N ILE A 86 4.79 23.07 -2.86
CA ILE A 86 4.23 22.76 -1.54
C ILE A 86 3.95 21.27 -1.52
N VAL A 87 4.57 20.56 -0.58
CA VAL A 87 4.38 19.13 -0.36
C VAL A 87 3.63 18.94 0.94
N GLU A 88 2.50 18.23 0.88
CA GLU A 88 1.82 17.75 2.08
C GLU A 88 2.49 16.47 2.54
N VAL A 89 2.93 16.42 3.80
CA VAL A 89 3.59 15.25 4.39
C VAL A 89 2.80 14.81 5.61
N ASP A 90 2.53 13.51 5.70
CA ASP A 90 1.86 12.86 6.81
C ASP A 90 2.73 11.73 7.39
N GLU A 91 2.63 11.54 8.70
CA GLU A 91 3.39 10.55 9.48
C GLU A 91 2.44 9.58 10.18
N SER A 92 2.50 8.31 9.82
CA SER A 92 1.72 7.26 10.47
C SER A 92 2.62 6.28 11.21
N LYS A 93 2.29 5.99 12.48
CA LYS A 93 2.98 4.98 13.29
C LYS A 93 2.10 3.73 13.43
N PHE A 94 2.56 2.62 12.86
CA PHE A 94 1.92 1.31 12.98
C PHE A 94 2.56 0.47 14.10
N GLY A 95 1.80 -0.50 14.63
CA GLY A 95 2.29 -1.41 15.68
C GLY A 95 2.28 -0.84 17.10
N LYS A 96 1.95 0.44 17.29
CA LYS A 96 1.83 1.02 18.64
C LYS A 96 0.61 0.43 19.36
N ARG A 97 0.83 -0.14 20.55
CA ARG A 97 -0.24 -0.68 21.38
C ARG A 97 -1.18 0.42 21.87
N LYS A 98 -2.49 0.21 21.70
CA LYS A 98 -3.51 1.01 22.39
C LYS A 98 -3.51 0.61 23.87
N TYR A 99 -3.26 1.56 24.77
CA TYR A 99 -3.18 1.34 26.23
C TYR A 99 -2.12 0.31 26.69
N HIS A 100 -1.07 0.07 25.91
CA HIS A 100 -0.02 -0.94 26.19
C HIS A 100 -0.51 -2.39 26.30
N GLN A 101 -1.75 -2.67 25.90
CA GLN A 101 -2.36 -4.00 25.97
C GLN A 101 -2.29 -4.72 24.61
N GLY A 102 -2.32 -6.06 24.66
CA GLY A 102 -2.31 -6.93 23.47
C GLY A 102 -0.92 -7.34 22.99
N HIS A 103 -0.89 -7.99 21.82
CA HIS A 103 0.31 -8.56 21.21
C HIS A 103 1.35 -7.47 20.88
N PRO A 104 2.63 -7.63 21.27
CA PRO A 104 3.70 -6.77 20.76
C PRO A 104 3.82 -6.94 19.25
N VAL A 105 3.66 -5.84 18.51
CA VAL A 105 4.04 -5.77 17.11
C VAL A 105 5.20 -4.80 17.02
N GLU A 106 6.20 -5.12 16.18
CA GLU A 106 7.30 -4.21 15.90
C GLU A 106 6.75 -2.88 15.38
N GLU A 107 7.22 -1.78 15.97
CA GLU A 107 6.74 -0.45 15.61
C GLU A 107 7.34 -0.04 14.27
N GLN A 108 6.50 0.38 13.33
CA GLN A 108 6.94 0.79 12.00
C GLN A 108 6.41 2.19 11.71
N TRP A 109 7.30 3.10 11.29
CA TRP A 109 6.90 4.39 10.76
C TRP A 109 6.63 4.28 9.27
N VAL A 110 5.62 4.99 8.81
CA VAL A 110 5.31 5.18 7.39
C VAL A 110 5.14 6.67 7.15
N PHE A 111 5.98 7.20 6.27
CA PHE A 111 5.86 8.55 5.77
C PHE A 111 5.11 8.52 4.44
N ARG A 112 4.15 9.42 4.29
CA ARG A 112 3.45 9.62 3.02
C ARG A 112 3.56 11.09 2.65
N GLY A 113 3.75 11.37 1.37
CA GLY A 113 3.68 12.75 0.88
C GLY A 113 3.00 12.85 -0.47
N GLY A 114 2.40 14.00 -0.74
CA GLY A 114 1.67 14.28 -1.97
C GLY A 114 1.98 15.66 -2.54
N GLU A 115 2.12 15.73 -3.86
CA GLU A 115 2.30 16.95 -4.62
C GLU A 115 1.64 16.85 -6.01
N ARG A 116 0.58 17.64 -6.26
CA ARG A 116 -0.08 17.76 -7.59
C ARG A 116 -0.31 16.44 -8.36
N GLY A 117 -0.64 15.36 -7.64
CA GLY A 117 -0.90 14.03 -8.22
C GLY A 117 0.26 13.02 -8.08
N SER A 118 1.46 13.48 -7.75
CA SER A 118 2.59 12.62 -7.37
C SER A 118 2.52 12.28 -5.89
N VAL A 119 2.81 11.03 -5.54
CA VAL A 119 2.75 10.53 -4.15
C VAL A 119 3.98 9.67 -3.87
N PHE A 120 4.54 9.77 -2.66
CA PHE A 120 5.45 8.77 -2.14
C PHE A 120 4.87 8.11 -0.90
N LEU A 121 5.32 6.88 -0.64
CA LEU A 121 5.08 6.18 0.61
C LEU A 121 6.37 5.44 1.00
N VAL A 122 6.92 5.74 2.17
CA VAL A 122 8.20 5.20 2.63
C VAL A 122 8.05 4.61 4.02
N ALA A 123 8.33 3.31 4.14
CA ALA A 123 8.45 2.64 5.42
C ALA A 123 9.82 2.95 6.05
N ALA A 124 9.82 3.42 7.29
CA ALA A 124 11.01 3.81 8.04
C ALA A 124 11.06 3.16 9.43
N HIS A 125 12.25 2.75 9.86
CA HIS A 125 12.45 2.17 11.19
C HIS A 125 12.32 3.24 12.30
N ASP A 126 12.68 4.49 12.01
CA ASP A 126 12.58 5.60 12.96
C ASP A 126 11.99 6.86 12.33
N ARG A 127 11.66 7.83 13.20
CA ARG A 127 11.11 9.13 12.80
C ARG A 127 12.19 10.18 12.60
N SER A 128 13.34 9.78 12.06
CA SER A 128 14.45 10.72 11.88
C SER A 128 14.14 11.72 10.77
N ARG A 129 14.40 13.01 11.06
CA ARG A 129 14.35 14.09 10.07
C ARG A 129 15.16 13.76 8.82
N LYS A 130 16.26 13.00 8.96
CA LYS A 130 17.12 12.58 7.86
C LYS A 130 16.34 11.78 6.81
N ILE A 131 15.50 10.82 7.23
CA ILE A 131 14.73 9.96 6.32
C ILE A 131 13.72 10.79 5.53
N LEU A 132 13.05 11.71 6.22
CA LEU A 132 12.07 12.60 5.61
C LEU A 132 12.74 13.52 4.57
N LEU A 133 13.87 14.14 4.91
CA LEU A 133 14.62 15.01 3.99
C LEU A 133 15.21 14.24 2.80
N THR A 134 15.63 12.98 2.96
CA THR A 134 16.13 12.19 1.82
C THR A 134 15.06 11.88 0.78
N THR A 135 13.79 11.90 1.19
CA THR A 135 12.64 11.52 0.36
C THR A 135 12.08 12.71 -0.44
N ILE A 136 12.31 13.93 0.03
CA ILE A 136 11.81 15.18 -0.56
C ILE A 136 12.95 15.88 -1.32
N GLN A 137 12.63 16.64 -2.37
CA GLN A 137 13.55 17.55 -3.05
C GLN A 137 13.69 18.86 -2.24
N GLU A 138 14.94 19.28 -2.04
CA GLU A 138 15.29 20.61 -1.51
C GLU A 138 15.26 21.66 -2.63
#